data_AF-A0A4S2EBU6-F1
#
_entry.id   AF-A0A4S2EBU6-F1
#
_cell.length_a   1.000
_cell.length_b   1.000
_cell.length_c   1.000
_cell.angle_alpha   90.00
_cell.angle_beta   90.00
_cell.angle_gamma   90.00
#
_symmetry.space_group_name_H-M   'P 1'
#
loop_
_entity.id
_entity.type
_entity.pdbx_description
1 polymer ?
#
loop_
_entity_poly.entity_id
_entity_poly.type
_entity_poly.pdbx_seq_one_letter_code
_entity_poly.pdbx_strand_id
1 'polypeptide(L)'
;MKSIKNLISLGYLLMALLVIGIMYIWYKEWCDLEKLEVQNFHIDTFRQESHEIFVLLIELSLSGETVLEWEYADLEHYHYQRMAMDSMLCRFKTIYPTERIDSVRHLLEDKERQMRQIVQVLEQQQAINDKITRQV
;
A
#
# COMPACT_ATOMS: atom_id res chain seq x y z
N MET A 1 -19.10 23.50 -67.69
CA MET A 1 -19.23 22.19 -67.00
C MET A 1 -18.01 21.79 -66.15
N LYS A 2 -16.74 22.04 -66.57
CA LYS A 2 -15.55 21.71 -65.75
C LYS A 2 -15.49 22.43 -64.40
N SER A 3 -15.81 23.72 -64.35
CA SER A 3 -15.71 24.51 -63.11
C SER A 3 -16.68 24.10 -62.01
N ILE A 4 -17.90 23.64 -62.37
CA ILE A 4 -18.91 23.16 -61.41
C ILE A 4 -18.47 21.83 -60.78
N LYS A 5 -17.91 20.91 -61.58
CA LYS A 5 -17.36 19.65 -61.08
C LYS A 5 -16.16 19.87 -60.15
N ASN A 6 -15.29 20.83 -60.47
CA ASN A 6 -14.16 21.20 -59.61
C ASN A 6 -14.61 21.85 -58.29
N LEU A 7 -15.67 22.68 -58.32
CA LEU A 7 -16.22 23.31 -57.11
C LEU A 7 -16.81 22.27 -56.15
N ILE A 8 -17.56 21.29 -56.68
CA ILE A 8 -18.10 20.17 -55.92
C ILE A 8 -16.96 19.30 -55.36
N SER A 9 -15.93 19.02 -56.18
CA SER A 9 -14.75 18.26 -55.74
C SER A 9 -13.97 18.97 -54.63
N LEU A 10 -13.88 20.30 -54.66
CA LEU A 10 -13.23 21.09 -53.62
C LEU A 10 -14.01 21.02 -52.30
N GLY A 11 -15.34 21.02 -52.37
CA GLY A 11 -16.20 20.83 -51.19
C GLY A 11 -15.99 19.46 -50.54
N TYR A 12 -15.95 18.38 -51.32
CA TYR A 12 -15.66 17.04 -50.80
C TYR A 12 -14.26 16.92 -50.20
N LEU A 13 -13.27 17.59 -50.81
CA LEU A 13 -11.91 17.62 -50.28
C LEU A 13 -11.84 18.36 -48.93
N LEU A 14 -12.58 19.47 -48.80
CA LEU A 14 -12.71 20.21 -47.54
C LEU A 14 -13.37 19.35 -46.45
N MET A 15 -14.47 18.64 -46.79
CA MET A 15 -15.15 17.73 -45.85
C MET A 15 -14.24 16.59 -45.40
N ALA A 16 -13.47 16.00 -46.31
CA ALA A 16 -12.50 14.96 -45.97
C ALA A 16 -11.42 15.48 -45.01
N LEU A 17 -10.91 16.71 -45.24
CA LEU A 17 -9.94 17.36 -44.36
C LEU A 17 -10.49 17.59 -42.95
N LEU A 18 -11.75 18.02 -42.84
CA LEU A 18 -12.41 18.20 -41.55
C LEU A 18 -12.58 16.87 -40.80
N VAL A 19 -13.01 15.81 -41.49
CA VAL A 19 -13.18 14.48 -40.89
C VAL A 19 -11.85 13.93 -40.39
N ILE A 20 -10.77 14.08 -41.17
CA ILE A 20 -9.42 13.66 -40.76
C ILE A 20 -8.94 14.48 -39.56
N GLY A 21 -9.20 15.79 -39.55
CA GLY A 21 -8.83 16.66 -38.43
C GLY A 21 -9.54 16.28 -37.13
N ILE A 22 -10.84 16.01 -37.18
CA ILE A 22 -11.61 15.56 -36.03
C ILE A 22 -11.10 14.19 -35.54
N MET A 23 -10.85 13.26 -36.46
CA MET A 23 -10.30 11.94 -36.14
C MET A 23 -8.93 12.03 -35.47
N TYR A 24 -8.07 12.95 -35.93
CA TYR A 24 -6.75 13.19 -35.34
C TYR A 24 -6.84 13.77 -33.92
N ILE A 25 -7.71 14.76 -33.70
CA ILE A 25 -7.92 15.35 -32.37
C ILE A 25 -8.47 14.29 -31.43
N TRP A 26 -9.48 13.52 -31.88
CA TRP A 26 -10.08 12.43 -31.11
C TRP A 26 -9.04 11.38 -30.69
N TYR A 27 -8.18 10.96 -31.63
CA TYR A 27 -7.11 10.00 -31.34
C TYR A 27 -6.09 10.54 -30.33
N LYS A 28 -5.69 11.81 -30.50
CA LYS A 28 -4.75 12.46 -29.59
C LYS A 28 -5.32 12.57 -28.18
N GLU A 29 -6.58 12.99 -28.07
CA GLU A 29 -7.29 13.12 -26.79
C GLU A 29 -7.48 11.77 -26.10
N TRP A 30 -7.78 10.71 -26.88
CA TRP A 30 -7.78 9.34 -26.38
C TRP A 30 -6.41 8.90 -25.83
N CYS A 31 -5.32 9.14 -26.55
CA CYS A 31 -3.98 8.80 -26.07
C CYS A 31 -3.57 9.61 -24.84
N ASP A 32 -3.98 10.88 -24.73
CA ASP A 32 -3.69 11.72 -23.57
C ASP A 32 -4.53 11.29 -22.36
N LEU A 33 -5.79 10.88 -22.55
CA LEU A 33 -6.62 10.27 -21.51
C LEU A 33 -6.05 8.94 -21.02
N GLU A 34 -5.59 8.07 -21.91
CA GLU A 34 -4.99 6.78 -21.56
C GLU A 34 -3.72 6.95 -20.71
N LYS A 35 -2.89 7.96 -21.01
CA LYS A 35 -1.73 8.32 -20.17
C LYS A 35 -2.13 8.84 -18.79
N LEU A 36 -3.22 9.60 -18.70
CA LEU A 36 -3.76 10.09 -17.43
C LEU A 36 -4.38 8.96 -16.60
N GLU A 37 -4.98 7.96 -17.24
CA GLU A 37 -5.56 6.79 -16.60
C GLU A 37 -4.48 5.87 -16.04
N VAL A 38 -3.39 5.62 -16.79
CA VAL A 38 -2.22 4.88 -16.31
C VAL A 38 -1.55 5.59 -15.12
N GLN A 39 -1.45 6.92 -15.15
CA GLN A 39 -0.94 7.68 -14.00
C GLN A 39 -1.87 7.62 -12.78
N ASN A 40 -3.20 7.71 -12.97
CA ASN A 40 -4.16 7.54 -11.88
C ASN A 40 -4.12 6.14 -11.29
N PHE A 41 -3.91 5.11 -12.11
CA PHE A 41 -3.75 3.74 -11.63
C PHE A 41 -2.53 3.59 -10.71
N HIS A 42 -1.40 4.25 -11.05
CA HIS A 42 -0.24 4.30 -10.17
C HIS A 42 -0.51 5.03 -8.85
N ILE A 43 -1.32 6.09 -8.86
CA ILE A 43 -1.73 6.84 -7.66
C ILE A 43 -2.67 6.01 -6.78
N ASP A 44 -3.65 5.32 -7.38
CA ASP A 44 -4.60 4.48 -6.65
C ASP A 44 -3.93 3.25 -6.04
N THR A 45 -3.01 2.61 -6.79
CA THR A 45 -2.20 1.50 -6.25
C THR A 45 -1.35 1.97 -5.08
N PHE A 46 -0.70 3.14 -5.19
CA PHE A 46 0.07 3.72 -4.09
C PHE A 46 -0.80 4.06 -2.88
N ARG A 47 -2.03 4.55 -3.09
CA ARG A 47 -3.00 4.83 -2.03
C ARG A 47 -3.45 3.56 -1.33
N GLN A 48 -3.72 2.48 -2.07
CA GLN A 48 -4.11 1.20 -1.50
C GLN A 48 -2.98 0.58 -0.69
N GLU A 49 -1.77 0.54 -1.23
CA GLU A 49 -0.60 0.03 -0.52
C GLU A 49 -0.28 0.85 0.73
N SER A 50 -0.43 2.18 0.66
CA SER A 50 -0.25 3.05 1.82
C SER A 50 -1.32 2.78 2.89
N HIS A 51 -2.58 2.58 2.50
CA HIS A 51 -3.67 2.30 3.43
C HIS A 51 -3.45 0.97 4.17
N GLU A 52 -3.03 -0.07 3.47
CA GLU A 52 -2.69 -1.37 4.08
C GLU A 52 -1.57 -1.24 5.12
N ILE A 53 -0.53 -0.45 4.82
CA ILE A 53 0.54 -0.15 5.80
C ILE A 53 -0.03 0.58 7.02
N PHE A 54 -0.86 1.61 6.84
CA PHE A 54 -1.42 2.35 7.97
C PHE A 54 -2.27 1.45 8.87
N VAL A 55 -3.12 0.61 8.28
CA VAL A 55 -3.95 -0.34 9.04
C VAL A 55 -3.08 -1.33 9.81
N LEU A 56 -2.11 -1.97 9.15
CA LEU A 56 -1.23 -2.94 9.79
C LEU A 56 -0.33 -2.28 10.87
N LEU A 57 0.06 -1.02 10.69
CA LEU A 57 0.85 -0.29 11.67
C LEU A 57 0.02 0.09 12.90
N ILE A 58 -1.24 0.47 12.71
CA ILE A 58 -2.19 0.69 13.80
C ILE A 58 -2.42 -0.61 14.57
N GLU A 59 -2.62 -1.71 13.86
CA GLU A 59 -2.82 -3.04 14.46
C GLU A 59 -1.61 -3.47 15.29
N LEU A 60 -0.40 -3.40 14.73
CA LEU A 60 0.84 -3.67 15.46
C LEU A 60 1.04 -2.70 16.64
N SER A 61 0.63 -1.44 16.51
CA SER A 61 0.69 -0.47 17.60
C SER A 61 -0.26 -0.84 18.74
N LEU A 62 -1.50 -1.19 18.42
CA LEU A 62 -2.57 -1.50 19.37
C LEU A 62 -2.35 -2.84 20.06
N SER A 63 -1.74 -3.81 19.36
CA SER A 63 -1.47 -5.15 19.89
C SER A 63 -0.69 -5.12 21.24
N GLY A 64 0.10 -4.06 21.50
CA GLY A 64 0.77 -3.89 22.79
C GLY A 64 -0.16 -3.69 23.99
N GLU A 65 -1.41 -3.30 23.76
CA GLU A 65 -2.41 -3.14 24.82
C GLU A 65 -2.95 -4.49 25.32
N THR A 66 -2.94 -5.53 24.48
CA THR A 66 -3.44 -6.88 24.83
C THR A 66 -2.34 -7.84 25.25
N VAL A 67 -1.07 -7.38 25.35
CA VAL A 67 0.10 -8.22 25.65
C VAL A 67 0.00 -9.04 26.94
N LEU A 68 -0.84 -8.61 27.88
CA LEU A 68 -1.09 -9.30 29.15
C LEU A 68 -1.84 -10.63 28.98
N GLU A 69 -2.60 -10.78 27.90
CA GLU A 69 -3.42 -11.95 27.59
C GLU A 69 -2.77 -12.87 26.53
N TRP A 70 -1.57 -12.52 26.06
CA TRP A 70 -0.94 -13.21 24.94
C TRP A 70 -0.40 -14.59 25.30
N GLU A 71 -0.71 -15.56 24.44
CA GLU A 71 -0.04 -16.84 24.38
C GLU A 71 1.05 -16.85 23.29
N TYR A 72 1.79 -17.95 23.20
CA TYR A 72 2.83 -18.12 22.18
C TYR A 72 2.30 -17.96 20.74
N ALA A 73 1.06 -18.37 20.49
CA ALA A 73 0.41 -18.24 19.19
C ALA A 73 0.16 -16.77 18.81
N ASP A 74 -0.23 -15.92 19.76
CA ASP A 74 -0.43 -14.49 19.51
C ASP A 74 0.90 -13.79 19.20
N LEU A 75 1.97 -14.29 19.83
CA LEU A 75 3.31 -13.78 19.63
C LEU A 75 3.86 -14.15 18.24
N GLU A 76 3.55 -15.36 17.75
CA GLU A 76 3.84 -15.78 16.39
C GLU A 76 3.00 -15.01 15.37
N HIS A 77 1.73 -14.73 15.68
CA HIS A 77 0.86 -13.90 14.85
C HIS A 77 1.42 -12.48 14.70
N TYR A 78 1.82 -11.87 15.83
CA TYR A 78 2.47 -10.56 15.83
C TYR A 78 3.78 -10.57 15.02
N HIS A 79 4.59 -11.64 15.14
CA HIS A 79 5.80 -11.79 14.34
C HIS A 79 5.51 -11.83 12.83
N TYR A 80 4.51 -12.60 12.41
CA TYR A 80 4.11 -12.70 11.01
C TYR A 80 3.63 -11.36 10.45
N GLN A 81 2.77 -10.65 11.20
CA GLN A 81 2.32 -9.31 10.84
C GLN A 81 3.50 -8.32 10.72
N ARG A 82 4.47 -8.39 11.63
CA ARG A 82 5.69 -7.58 11.57
C ARG A 82 6.53 -7.89 10.32
N MET A 83 6.65 -9.16 9.93
CA MET A 83 7.36 -9.54 8.69
C MET A 83 6.65 -9.02 7.44
N ALA A 84 5.31 -9.08 7.41
CA ALA A 84 4.52 -8.51 6.32
C ALA A 84 4.73 -6.98 6.22
N MET A 85 4.76 -6.29 7.37
CA MET A 85 5.08 -4.86 7.45
C MET A 85 6.48 -4.56 6.91
N ASP A 86 7.49 -5.36 7.30
CA ASP A 86 8.87 -5.16 6.87
C ASP A 86 9.03 -5.33 5.34
N SER A 87 8.34 -6.32 4.76
CA SER A 87 8.28 -6.50 3.31
C SER A 87 7.65 -5.30 2.60
N MET A 88 6.57 -4.76 3.14
CA MET A 88 5.91 -3.56 2.58
C MET A 88 6.79 -2.33 2.72
N LEU A 89 7.40 -2.10 3.89
CA LEU A 89 8.34 -1.00 4.13
C LEU A 89 9.54 -1.02 3.18
N CYS A 90 10.04 -2.21 2.83
CA CYS A 90 11.11 -2.36 1.84
C CYS A 90 10.71 -1.83 0.46
N ARG A 91 9.46 -2.05 0.03
CA ARG A 91 8.93 -1.52 -1.25
C ARG A 91 8.85 0.01 -1.26
N PHE A 92 8.64 0.64 -0.11
CA PHE A 92 8.62 2.10 0.02
C PHE A 92 10.01 2.74 0.07
N LYS A 93 11.08 1.96 0.22
CA LYS A 93 12.47 2.43 0.25
C LYS A 93 12.90 3.13 -1.03
N THR A 94 12.22 2.87 -2.15
CA THR A 94 12.45 3.54 -3.44
C THR A 94 11.78 4.91 -3.54
N ILE A 95 10.81 5.22 -2.67
CA ILE A 95 10.00 6.44 -2.73
C ILE A 95 10.28 7.37 -1.54
N TYR A 96 10.61 6.82 -0.37
CA TYR A 96 10.86 7.57 0.87
C TYR A 96 12.30 7.45 1.36
N PRO A 97 12.78 8.42 2.17
CA PRO A 97 14.12 8.38 2.75
C PRO A 97 14.33 7.11 3.57
N THR A 98 15.41 6.40 3.28
CA THR A 98 15.76 5.12 3.90
C THR A 98 15.86 5.23 5.43
N GLU A 99 16.38 6.35 5.94
CA GLU A 99 16.55 6.63 7.36
C GLU A 99 15.25 6.55 8.16
N ARG A 100 14.13 7.01 7.59
CA ARG A 100 12.81 7.00 8.25
C ARG A 100 12.23 5.59 8.30
N ILE A 101 12.39 4.84 7.21
CA ILE A 101 11.93 3.45 7.11
C ILE A 101 12.73 2.55 8.06
N ASP A 102 14.04 2.70 8.08
CA ASP A 102 14.93 1.91 8.94
C ASP A 102 14.65 2.21 10.43
N SER A 103 14.33 3.46 10.78
CA SER A 103 13.91 3.84 12.14
C SER A 103 12.61 3.17 12.57
N VAL A 104 11.59 3.13 11.71
CA VAL A 104 10.31 2.47 12.00
C VAL A 104 10.51 0.96 12.17
N ARG A 105 11.33 0.35 11.32
CA ARG A 105 11.68 -1.06 11.40
C ARG A 105 12.36 -1.40 12.74
N HIS A 106 13.35 -0.61 13.15
CA HIS A 106 14.01 -0.82 14.45
C HIS A 106 13.05 -0.63 15.63
N LEU A 107 12.15 0.35 15.57
CA LEU A 107 11.15 0.55 16.62
C LEU A 107 10.20 -0.65 16.74
N LEU A 108 9.75 -1.22 15.63
CA LEU A 108 8.90 -2.41 15.62
C LEU A 108 9.64 -3.64 16.14
N GLU A 109 10.94 -3.75 15.86
CA GLU A 109 11.80 -4.82 16.37
C GLU A 109 12.00 -4.72 17.88
N ASP A 110 12.30 -3.54 18.39
CA ASP A 110 12.42 -3.30 19.82
C ASP A 110 11.09 -3.57 20.55
N LYS A 111 9.96 -3.16 19.96
CA LYS A 111 8.63 -3.44 20.50
C LYS A 111 8.34 -4.93 20.59
N GLU A 112 8.63 -5.70 19.53
CA GLU A 112 8.46 -7.16 19.56
C GLU A 112 9.29 -7.80 20.67
N ARG A 113 10.54 -7.37 20.82
CA ARG A 113 11.44 -7.88 21.85
C ARG A 113 10.91 -7.59 23.25
N GLN A 114 10.37 -6.40 23.47
CA GLN A 114 9.74 -6.04 24.75
C GLN A 114 8.51 -6.89 25.03
N MET A 115 7.64 -7.12 24.04
CA MET A 115 6.46 -7.98 24.19
C MET A 115 6.85 -9.41 24.58
N ARG A 116 7.86 -9.99 23.94
CA ARG A 116 8.41 -11.31 24.30
C ARG A 116 8.88 -11.37 25.74
N GLN A 117 9.56 -10.34 26.21
CA GLN A 117 10.03 -10.27 27.60
C GLN A 117 8.86 -10.19 28.58
N ILE A 118 7.82 -9.42 28.27
CA ILE A 118 6.61 -9.30 29.10
C ILE A 118 5.92 -10.66 29.22
N VAL A 119 5.66 -11.35 28.09
CA VAL A 119 5.02 -12.67 28.10
C VAL A 119 5.83 -13.69 28.90
N GLN A 120 7.15 -13.72 28.74
CA GLN A 120 8.02 -14.61 29.54
C GLN A 120 7.94 -14.34 31.04
N VAL A 121 7.90 -13.06 31.45
CA VAL A 121 7.77 -12.69 32.86
C VAL A 121 6.39 -13.06 33.41
N LEU A 122 5.33 -12.90 32.63
CA LEU A 122 3.97 -13.31 33.01
C LEU A 122 3.85 -14.82 33.18
N GLU A 123 4.42 -15.62 32.26
CA GLU A 123 4.49 -17.07 32.39
C GLU A 123 5.23 -17.50 33.66
N GLN A 124 6.35 -16.84 33.98
CA GLN A 124 7.09 -17.09 35.20
C GLN A 124 6.29 -16.75 36.46
N GLN A 125 5.58 -15.61 36.46
CA GLN A 125 4.71 -15.23 37.57
C GLN A 125 3.59 -16.25 37.77
N GLN A 126 2.95 -16.71 36.69
CA GLN A 126 1.91 -17.74 36.74
C GLN A 126 2.45 -19.06 37.31
N ALA A 127 3.62 -19.51 36.85
CA ALA A 127 4.24 -20.73 37.34
C ALA A 127 4.64 -20.65 38.83
N ILE A 128 5.02 -19.47 39.32
CA ILE A 128 5.28 -19.23 40.75
C ILE A 128 3.97 -19.23 41.54
N ASN A 129 2.94 -18.55 41.04
CA ASN A 129 1.62 -18.48 41.68
C ASN A 129 1.01 -19.88 41.82
N ASP A 130 1.05 -20.70 40.77
CA ASP A 130 0.59 -22.09 40.79
C ASP A 130 1.32 -22.95 41.83
N LYS A 131 2.63 -22.74 42.01
CA LYS A 131 3.42 -23.44 43.03
C LYS A 131 2.99 -23.04 44.45
N ILE A 132 2.70 -21.76 44.67
CA ILE A 132 2.23 -21.25 45.96
C ILE A 132 0.83 -21.80 46.26
N THR A 133 -0.10 -21.77 45.29
CA THR A 133 -1.45 -22.30 45.47
C THR A 133 -1.47 -23.80 45.75
N ARG A 134 -0.53 -24.58 45.19
CA ARG A 134 -0.39 -26.02 45.50
C ARG A 134 0.20 -26.31 46.89
N GLN A 135 0.81 -25.33 47.54
CA GLN A 135 1.42 -25.46 48.86
C GLN A 135 0.51 -24.97 50.01
N VAL A 136 -0.63 -24.34 49.70
CA VAL A 136 -1.68 -23.93 50.65
C VAL A 136 -2.78 -24.99 50.68
#